data_AF-A0A838HKG6-F1
#
_entry.id   AF-A0A838HKG6-F1
#
_cell.length_a   1.000
_cell.length_b   1.000
_cell.length_c   1.000
_cell.angle_alpha   90.00
_cell.angle_beta   90.00
_cell.angle_gamma   90.00
#
_symmetry.space_group_name_H-M   'P 1'
#
loop_
_entity.id
_entity.type
_entity.pdbx_description
1 polymer ?
#
loop_
_entity_poly.entity_id
_entity_poly.type
_entity_poly.pdbx_seq_one_letter_code
_entity_poly.pdbx_strand_id
1 'polypeptide(L)' 'MLLAINTADARPIYVQIMDEVRRGLVLGTLKPEDALPSVRQLAADLRVNPNTVA' A
#
# COMPACT_ATOMS: atom_id res chain seq x y z
N MET A 1 -6.66 7.18 -5.19
CA MET A 1 -5.50 6.60 -4.50
C MET A 1 -5.88 5.17 -4.14
N LEU A 2 -5.14 4.17 -4.60
CA LEU A 2 -5.59 2.77 -4.58
C LEU A 2 -5.37 2.05 -3.24
N LEU A 3 -4.64 2.67 -2.31
CA LEU A 3 -4.28 2.11 -1.00
C LEU A 3 -4.44 3.21 0.07
N ALA A 4 -5.27 2.97 1.09
CA ALA A 4 -5.44 3.89 2.21
C ALA A 4 -4.56 3.47 3.39
N ILE A 5 -3.46 4.19 3.62
CA ILE A 5 -2.49 3.89 4.68
C ILE A 5 -2.54 4.97 5.75
N ASN A 6 -2.51 4.54 7.02
CA ASN A 6 -2.47 5.42 8.18
C ASN A 6 -1.13 5.29 8.90
N THR A 7 -0.29 6.32 8.81
CA THR A 7 1.02 6.36 9.47
C THR A 7 0.95 6.56 10.99
N ALA A 8 -0.22 6.92 11.54
CA ALA A 8 -0.47 7.01 12.97
C ALA A 8 -1.09 5.72 13.57
N ASP A 9 -1.43 4.73 12.73
CA ASP A 9 -1.87 3.41 13.19
C ASP A 9 -0.67 2.66 13.78
N ALA A 10 -0.90 1.92 14.88
CA ALA A 10 0.13 1.14 15.55
C ALA A 10 0.62 -0.06 14.71
N ARG A 11 -0.15 -0.48 13.71
CA ARG A 11 0.23 -1.55 12.79
C ARG A 11 1.35 -1.07 11.86
N PRO A 12 2.39 -1.90 11.62
CA PRO A 12 3.44 -1.57 10.66
C PRO A 12 2.89 -1.24 9.27
N ILE A 13 3.52 -0.29 8.59
CA ILE A 13 3.09 0.21 7.27
C ILE A 13 2.99 -0.93 6.25
N TYR A 14 3.96 -1.84 6.21
CA TYR A 14 3.93 -2.98 5.28
C TYR A 14 2.68 -3.86 5.48
N VAL A 15 2.21 -4.04 6.72
CA VAL A 15 0.99 -4.81 7.02
C VAL A 15 -0.24 -4.11 6.45
N GLN A 16 -0.33 -2.79 6.64
CA GLN A 16 -1.44 -2.00 6.10
C GLN A 16 -1.47 -2.05 4.56
N ILE A 17 -0.30 -2.02 3.91
CA ILE A 17 -0.18 -2.16 2.45
C ILE A 17 -0.69 -3.52 2.01
N MET A 18 -0.24 -4.60 2.65
CA MET A 18 -0.68 -5.97 2.33
C MET A 18 -2.20 -6.13 2.49
N ASP A 19 -2.77 -5.57 3.55
CA ASP A 19 -4.21 -5.64 3.82
C ASP A 19 -5.02 -4.89 2.77
N GLU A 20 -4.59 -3.68 2.36
CA GLU A 20 -5.27 -2.89 1.34
C GLU A 20 -5.17 -3.54 -0.06
N VAL A 21 -4.02 -4.14 -0.40
CA VAL A 21 -3.88 -4.92 -1.65
C VAL A 21 -4.83 -6.12 -1.64
N ARG A 22 -4.84 -6.91 -0.55
CA ARG A 22 -5.75 -8.06 -0.42
C ARG A 22 -7.21 -7.63 -0.51
N ARG A 23 -7.57 -6.53 0.16
CA ARG A 23 -8.91 -5.95 0.13
C ARG A 23 -9.29 -5.54 -1.29
N GLY A 24 -8.40 -4.88 -2.02
CA GLY A 24 -8.67 -4.50 -3.41
C GLY A 24 -8.90 -5.69 -4.34
N LEU A 25 -8.16 -6.79 -4.13
CA LEU A 25 -8.37 -8.04 -4.88
C LEU A 25 -9.74 -8.65 -4.58
N VAL A 26 -10.12 -8.72 -3.29
CA VAL A 26 -11.42 -9.28 -2.87
C VAL A 26 -12.59 -8.43 -3.38
N LEU A 27 -12.44 -7.11 -3.38
CA LEU A 27 -13.45 -6.17 -3.88
C LEU A 27 -13.46 -6.05 -5.42
N GLY A 28 -12.49 -6.67 -6.11
CA GLY A 28 -12.35 -6.57 -7.57
C GLY A 28 -11.92 -5.18 -8.06
N THR A 29 -11.50 -4.29 -7.17
CA THR A 29 -10.94 -2.97 -7.51
C THR A 29 -9.47 -3.05 -7.92
N LEU A 30 -8.80 -4.15 -7.54
CA LEU A 30 -7.53 -4.59 -8.09
C LEU A 30 -7.78 -5.87 -8.89
N LYS A 31 -7.33 -5.90 -10.14
CA LYS A 31 -7.38 -7.07 -11.00
C LYS A 31 -5.98 -7.65 -11.19
N PRO A 32 -5.89 -8.94 -11.56
CA PRO A 32 -4.65 -9.47 -12.12
C PRO A 32 -4.14 -8.55 -13.23
N GLU A 33 -2.83 -8.39 -13.31
CA GLU A 33 -2.14 -7.49 -14.27
C GLU A 33 -2.29 -5.99 -14.03
N ASP A 34 -3.06 -5.54 -13.02
CA ASP A 34 -3.08 -4.13 -12.65
C ASP A 34 -1.71 -3.71 -12.09
N ALA A 35 -1.22 -2.57 -12.57
CA ALA A 35 0.02 -1.99 -12.10
C ALA A 35 -0.13 -1.50 -10.65
N LEU A 36 0.66 -2.08 -9.75
CA LEU A 36 0.82 -1.57 -8.40
C LEU A 36 1.85 -0.43 -8.36
N PRO A 37 1.71 0.53 -7.43
CA PRO A 37 2.73 1.55 -7.23
C PRO A 37 4.05 0.90 -6.84
N SER A 38 5.17 1.45 -7.35
CA SER A 38 6.50 1.03 -6.90
C SER A 38 6.73 1.41 -5.44
N VAL A 39 7.64 0.70 -4.77
CA VAL A 39 8.07 1.03 -3.38
C VAL A 39 8.46 2.50 -3.25
N ARG A 40 9.21 3.05 -4.23
CA ARG A 40 9.64 4.45 -4.22
C ARG A 40 8.47 5.43 -4.35
N GLN A 41 7.53 5.12 -5.23
CA GLN A 41 6.36 5.98 -5.45
C GLN A 41 5.45 5.96 -4.22
N LEU A 42 5.19 4.77 -3.67
CA LEU A 42 4.38 4.62 -2.47
C LEU A 42 5.04 5.30 -1.25
N ALA A 43 6.36 5.18 -1.10
CA ALA A 43 7.09 5.87 -0.04
C ALA A 43 7.04 7.40 -0.19
N ALA A 44 7.12 7.92 -1.43
CA ALA A 44 6.99 9.35 -1.71
C ALA A 44 5.58 9.86 -1.40
N ASP A 45 4.55 9.14 -1.83
CA ASP A 45 3.13 9.48 -1.59
C ASP A 45 2.81 9.49 -0.10
N LEU A 46 3.35 8.53 0.65
CA LEU A 46 3.16 8.40 2.09
C LEU A 46 4.11 9.27 2.93
N ARG A 47 5.11 9.91 2.30
CA ARG A 47 6.18 10.67 2.96
C ARG A 47 6.92 9.87 4.04
N VAL A 48 7.20 8.60 3.75
CA VAL A 48 7.92 7.69 4.65
C VAL A 48 9.25 7.24 4.04
N ASN A 49 10.15 6.73 4.88
CA ASN A 49 11.39 6.14 4.39
C ASN A 49 11.06 4.92 3.50
N PRO A 50 11.58 4.82 2.26
CA PRO A 50 11.33 3.68 1.36
C PRO A 50 11.59 2.30 1.97
N ASN A 51 12.55 2.19 2.88
CA ASN A 51 12.85 0.93 3.58
C ASN A 51 11.71 0.49 4.54
N THR A 52 10.78 1.37 4.87
CA THR A 52 9.58 1.08 5.70
C THR A 52 8.46 0.45 4.87
N VAL A 53 8.53 0.59 3.54
CA VAL A 53 7.53 0.13 2.56
C VAL A 53 7.98 -1.17 1.88
N ALA A 54 9.29 -1.42 1.82
CA ALA A 54 9.93 -2.56 1.16
C ALA A 54 9.70 -3.91 1.86
#